data_AF-A0A6I4QF33-F1
#
_entry.id   AF-A0A6I4QF33-F1
#
_cell.length_a   1.000
_cell.length_b   1.000
_cell.length_c   1.000
_cell.angle_alpha   90.00
_cell.angle_beta   90.00
_cell.angle_gamma   90.00
#
_symmetry.space_group_name_H-M   'P 1'
#
loop_
_entity.id
_entity.type
_entity.pdbx_description
1 polymer ?
#
loop_
_entity_poly.entity_id
_entity_poly.type
_entity_poly.pdbx_seq_one_letter_code
_entity_poly.pdbx_strand_id
1 'polypeptide(L)'
;MLAEYVYVDDEPEKIIKQIKSVRFKADYDITEVCTRFGNWSRKNLYLKQNTPSYYNSQPKKMREICSDSDAQVINQAFLSILVLSGQQSKDIYDTLILSYFGEKQVITDYIVTEGYVRNEWKKQASGIHSVPCKQLSKGIRVDNIYIVKPQSVQDIARKLNTNWNAVDKLKKRGEDYLRGYFASLKVQSGFELEMVKDRII
;
A
#
# COMPACT_ATOMS: atom_id res chain seq x y z
N MET A 1 46.08 47.74 -48.75
CA MET A 1 45.97 46.33 -48.34
C MET A 1 44.67 46.19 -47.57
N LEU A 2 43.75 45.40 -48.10
CA LEU A 2 42.40 45.18 -47.56
C LEU A 2 42.49 44.25 -46.35
N ALA A 3 41.82 44.61 -45.25
CA ALA A 3 41.73 43.78 -44.07
C ALA A 3 40.77 42.62 -44.31
N GLU A 4 41.26 41.40 -44.26
CA GLU A 4 40.45 40.18 -44.27
C GLU A 4 39.72 40.03 -42.94
N TYR A 5 38.39 39.98 -42.99
CA TYR A 5 37.56 39.63 -41.85
C TYR A 5 37.48 38.10 -41.78
N VAL A 6 38.08 37.53 -40.73
CA VAL A 6 37.90 36.13 -40.37
C VAL A 6 36.53 36.00 -39.71
N TYR A 7 35.58 35.36 -40.40
CA TYR A 7 34.33 34.90 -39.80
C TYR A 7 34.66 33.77 -38.80
N VAL A 8 34.47 34.06 -37.52
CA VAL A 8 34.51 33.04 -36.46
C VAL A 8 33.07 32.66 -36.18
N ASP A 9 32.58 31.64 -36.89
CA ASP A 9 31.34 30.93 -36.55
C ASP A 9 31.64 29.98 -35.37
N ASP A 10 31.83 30.55 -34.18
CA ASP A 10 31.81 29.77 -32.94
C ASP A 10 30.41 29.91 -32.33
N GLU A 11 29.49 29.03 -32.75
CA GLU A 11 28.30 28.76 -31.94
C GLU A 11 28.78 28.36 -30.53
N PRO A 12 28.20 28.91 -29.45
CA PRO A 12 28.61 28.51 -28.11
C PRO A 12 28.20 27.05 -27.90
N GLU A 13 29.17 26.14 -27.91
CA GLU A 13 28.99 24.78 -27.46
C GLU A 13 28.32 24.84 -26.08
N LYS A 14 27.07 24.41 -26.01
CA LYS A 14 26.35 24.27 -24.74
C LYS A 14 27.11 23.21 -23.94
N ILE A 15 28.00 23.66 -23.07
CA ILE A 15 28.55 22.84 -22.00
C ILE A 15 27.34 22.50 -21.11
N ILE A 16 26.70 21.38 -21.40
CA ILE A 16 25.74 20.74 -20.51
C ILE A 16 26.57 20.35 -19.31
N LYS A 17 26.65 21.24 -18.31
CA LYS A 17 27.12 20.86 -16.98
C LYS A 17 26.25 19.69 -16.57
N GLN A 18 26.81 18.48 -16.63
CA GLN A 18 26.23 17.33 -15.99
C GLN A 18 26.08 17.72 -14.53
N ILE A 19 24.86 18.09 -14.15
CA ILE A 19 24.48 18.25 -12.76
C ILE A 19 24.74 16.87 -12.17
N LYS A 20 25.84 16.73 -11.43
CA LYS A 20 26.08 15.56 -10.59
C LYS A 20 24.78 15.31 -9.87
N SER A 21 24.19 14.12 -10.05
CA SER A 21 22.99 13.75 -9.33
C SER A 21 23.34 13.73 -7.85
N VAL A 22 23.15 14.87 -7.20
CA VAL A 22 23.18 14.95 -5.75
C VAL A 22 22.00 14.09 -5.35
N ARG A 23 22.30 12.88 -4.86
CA ARG A 23 21.34 12.02 -4.18
C ARG A 23 20.93 12.78 -2.92
N PHE A 24 20.03 13.75 -3.06
CA PHE A 24 19.32 14.30 -1.93
C PHE A 24 18.49 13.15 -1.37
N LYS A 25 19.00 12.56 -0.27
CA LYS A 25 18.22 11.65 0.54
C LYS A 25 17.11 12.49 1.14
N ALA A 26 15.92 12.40 0.56
CA ALA A 26 14.77 12.66 1.38
C ALA A 26 14.78 11.57 2.47
N ASP A 27 14.88 11.97 3.74
CA ASP A 27 14.95 11.08 4.91
C ASP A 27 13.60 10.38 5.20
N TYR A 28 12.87 10.06 4.15
CA TYR A 28 11.64 9.28 4.24
C TYR A 28 12.00 7.81 4.34
N ASP A 29 11.61 7.17 5.46
CA ASP A 29 11.40 5.73 5.46
C ASP A 29 10.16 5.42 4.61
N ILE A 30 10.38 5.16 3.32
CA ILE A 30 9.31 4.87 2.36
C ILE A 30 8.49 3.66 2.78
N THR A 31 9.10 2.67 3.43
CA THR A 31 8.35 1.51 3.93
C THR A 31 7.31 1.94 4.96
N GLU A 32 7.65 2.88 5.83
CA GLU A 32 6.71 3.43 6.79
C GLU A 32 5.64 4.32 6.16
N VAL A 33 6.04 5.20 5.23
CA VAL A 33 5.09 6.04 4.47
C VAL A 33 4.02 5.17 3.81
N CYS A 34 4.45 4.14 3.07
CA CYS A 34 3.55 3.19 2.43
C CYS A 34 2.72 2.40 3.44
N THR A 35 3.30 2.01 4.58
CA THR A 35 2.59 1.25 5.63
C THR A 35 1.48 2.09 6.27
N ARG A 36 1.74 3.34 6.65
CA ARG A 36 0.74 4.21 7.27
C ARG A 36 -0.37 4.59 6.28
N PHE A 37 -0.02 4.80 5.01
CA PHE A 37 -1.00 4.97 3.94
C PHE A 37 -1.88 3.73 3.75
N GLY A 38 -1.27 2.53 3.78
CA GLY A 38 -2.00 1.26 3.74
C GLY A 38 -2.95 1.10 4.94
N ASN A 39 -2.52 1.48 6.15
CA ASN A 39 -3.35 1.49 7.35
C ASN A 39 -4.53 2.47 7.23
N TRP A 40 -4.26 3.70 6.78
CA TRP A 40 -5.27 4.74 6.54
C TRP A 40 -6.34 4.25 5.55
N SER A 41 -5.89 3.67 4.44
CA SER A 41 -6.78 3.12 3.42
C SER A 41 -7.64 1.98 3.97
N ARG A 42 -7.07 1.08 4.78
CA ARG A 42 -7.81 -0.02 5.42
C ARG A 42 -8.86 0.50 6.40
N LYS A 43 -8.51 1.48 7.24
CA LYS A 43 -9.44 2.15 8.16
C LYS A 43 -10.67 2.68 7.42
N ASN A 44 -10.44 3.44 6.35
CA ASN A 44 -11.53 4.03 5.55
C ASN A 44 -12.39 2.98 4.86
N LEU A 45 -11.79 1.86 4.42
CA LEU A 45 -12.55 0.75 3.87
C LEU A 45 -13.48 0.12 4.91
N TYR A 46 -12.99 -0.15 6.13
CA TYR A 46 -13.81 -0.73 7.20
C TYR A 46 -14.92 0.22 7.66
N LEU A 47 -14.65 1.54 7.70
CA LEU A 47 -15.67 2.55 7.97
C LEU A 47 -16.77 2.55 6.90
N LYS A 48 -16.40 2.51 5.61
CA LYS A 48 -17.37 2.45 4.50
C LYS A 48 -18.25 1.19 4.53
N GLN A 49 -17.76 0.11 5.12
CA GLN A 49 -18.49 -1.16 5.24
C GLN A 49 -19.30 -1.28 6.54
N ASN A 50 -19.33 -0.25 7.40
CA ASN A 50 -19.92 -0.30 8.74
C ASN A 50 -19.34 -1.42 9.62
N THR A 51 -18.04 -1.72 9.46
CA THR A 51 -17.31 -2.74 10.21
C THR A 51 -16.10 -2.17 11.00
N PRO A 52 -16.25 -1.06 11.75
CA PRO A 52 -15.12 -0.41 12.44
C PRO A 52 -14.45 -1.28 13.50
N SER A 53 -15.17 -2.26 14.06
CA SER A 53 -14.64 -3.23 15.03
C SER A 53 -13.43 -4.00 14.50
N TYR A 54 -13.40 -4.29 13.19
CA TYR A 54 -12.30 -5.01 12.54
C TYR A 54 -11.03 -4.20 12.40
N TYR A 55 -11.15 -2.87 12.31
CA TYR A 55 -10.00 -1.98 12.38
C TYR A 55 -9.49 -1.86 13.82
N ASN A 56 -10.40 -1.72 14.78
CA ASN A 56 -10.06 -1.53 16.19
C ASN A 56 -9.37 -2.76 16.82
N SER A 57 -9.66 -3.96 16.31
CA SER A 57 -9.03 -5.21 16.74
C SER A 57 -7.64 -5.46 16.13
N GLN A 58 -7.18 -4.62 15.19
CA GLN A 58 -5.86 -4.77 14.58
C GLN A 58 -4.72 -4.46 15.58
N PRO A 59 -3.53 -5.06 15.39
CA PRO A 59 -2.34 -4.72 16.16
C PRO A 59 -2.05 -3.21 16.14
N LYS A 60 -1.40 -2.68 17.19
CA LYS A 60 -1.08 -1.23 17.33
C LYS A 60 -0.43 -0.66 16.06
N LYS A 61 0.56 -1.36 15.49
CA LYS A 61 1.26 -0.97 14.26
C LYS A 61 0.34 -0.78 13.05
N MET A 62 -0.78 -1.50 12.98
CA MET A 62 -1.76 -1.37 11.88
C MET A 62 -2.80 -0.26 12.13
N ARG A 63 -2.80 0.34 13.32
CA ARG A 63 -3.66 1.48 13.68
C ARG A 63 -2.94 2.83 13.56
N GLU A 64 -1.64 2.82 13.32
CA GLU A 64 -0.83 4.01 13.02
C GLU A 64 -1.07 4.46 11.58
N ILE A 65 -1.80 5.55 11.41
CA ILE A 65 -2.22 6.08 10.10
C ILE A 65 -1.51 7.41 9.81
N CYS A 66 -1.53 7.83 8.53
CA CYS A 66 -1.20 9.19 8.13
C CYS A 66 -2.44 10.10 8.24
N SER A 67 -2.25 11.41 8.10
CA SER A 67 -3.36 12.38 7.95
C SER A 67 -4.04 12.23 6.58
N ASP A 68 -5.23 12.81 6.42
CA ASP A 68 -5.94 12.82 5.14
C ASP A 68 -5.19 13.62 4.07
N SER A 69 -4.52 14.71 4.47
CA SER A 69 -3.65 15.51 3.60
C SER A 69 -2.46 14.69 3.08
N ASP A 70 -1.72 14.04 3.99
CA ASP A 70 -0.62 13.14 3.62
C ASP A 70 -1.12 11.98 2.75
N ALA A 71 -2.28 11.41 3.07
CA ALA A 71 -2.86 10.31 2.31
C ALA A 71 -3.16 10.72 0.85
N GLN A 72 -3.65 11.94 0.61
CA GLN A 72 -3.89 12.44 -0.75
C GLN A 72 -2.58 12.56 -1.55
N VAL A 73 -1.54 13.12 -0.95
CA VAL A 73 -0.22 13.28 -1.60
C VAL A 73 0.43 11.93 -1.88
N ILE A 74 0.38 11.00 -0.91
CA ILE A 74 0.89 9.65 -1.09
C ILE A 74 0.11 8.92 -2.19
N ASN A 75 -1.22 9.04 -2.20
CA ASN A 75 -2.04 8.43 -3.25
C ASN A 75 -1.70 8.97 -4.64
N GLN A 76 -1.47 10.28 -4.78
CA GLN A 76 -1.00 10.87 -6.04
C GLN A 76 0.36 10.31 -6.47
N ALA A 77 1.30 10.13 -5.53
CA ALA A 77 2.60 9.51 -5.80
C ALA A 77 2.48 8.04 -6.25
N PHE A 78 1.54 7.28 -5.66
CA PHE A 78 1.25 5.91 -6.11
C PHE A 78 0.65 5.90 -7.51
N LEU A 79 -0.32 6.78 -7.80
CA LEU A 79 -0.95 6.87 -9.11
C LEU A 79 0.02 7.35 -10.20
N SER A 80 1.01 8.18 -9.86
CA SER A 80 2.02 8.62 -10.83
C SER A 80 2.91 7.47 -11.34
N ILE A 81 3.02 6.36 -10.59
CA ILE A 81 3.69 5.14 -11.06
C ILE A 81 3.01 4.62 -12.33
N LEU A 82 1.67 4.64 -12.40
CA LEU A 82 0.90 4.16 -13.55
C LEU A 82 1.12 5.01 -14.80
N VAL A 83 1.55 6.26 -14.64
CA VAL A 83 1.85 7.20 -15.73
C VAL A 83 3.28 7.00 -16.27
N LEU A 84 4.12 6.19 -15.60
CA LEU A 84 5.46 5.88 -16.11
C LEU A 84 5.39 5.13 -17.43
N SER A 85 6.14 5.62 -18.41
CA SER A 85 6.36 4.97 -19.69
C SER A 85 7.19 3.69 -19.49
N GLY A 86 6.51 2.56 -19.31
CA GLY A 86 7.14 1.25 -19.22
C GLY A 86 6.13 0.12 -19.06
N GLN A 87 6.44 -1.04 -19.67
CA GLN A 87 5.59 -2.24 -19.64
C GLN A 87 5.27 -2.75 -18.21
N GLN A 88 6.06 -2.35 -17.21
CA GLN A 88 6.00 -2.85 -15.83
C GLN A 88 5.41 -1.84 -14.82
N SER A 89 4.93 -0.67 -15.25
CA SER A 89 4.37 0.34 -14.34
C SER A 89 3.20 -0.20 -13.52
N LYS A 90 2.31 -0.94 -14.18
CA LYS A 90 1.19 -1.64 -13.54
C LYS A 90 1.66 -2.69 -12.52
N ASP A 91 2.63 -3.52 -12.89
CA ASP A 91 3.14 -4.58 -11.99
C ASP A 91 3.79 -4.00 -10.74
N ILE A 92 4.51 -2.87 -10.88
CA ILE A 92 5.09 -2.15 -9.73
C ILE A 92 3.97 -1.63 -8.83
N TYR A 93 2.97 -0.96 -9.41
CA TYR A 93 1.83 -0.43 -8.66
C TYR A 93 1.07 -1.55 -7.93
N ASP A 94 0.69 -2.61 -8.64
CA ASP A 94 -0.04 -3.75 -8.08
C ASP A 94 0.77 -4.43 -6.97
N THR A 95 2.10 -4.59 -7.16
CA THR A 95 2.99 -5.14 -6.14
C THR A 95 2.99 -4.28 -4.87
N LEU A 96 3.10 -2.96 -4.99
CA LEU A 96 3.09 -2.07 -3.82
C LEU A 96 1.74 -2.06 -3.11
N ILE A 97 0.63 -2.02 -3.87
CA ILE A 97 -0.72 -2.07 -3.29
C ILE A 97 -0.92 -3.39 -2.53
N LEU A 98 -0.59 -4.54 -3.11
CA LEU A 98 -0.73 -5.83 -2.44
C LEU A 98 0.21 -5.96 -1.22
N SER A 99 1.40 -5.37 -1.29
CA SER A 99 2.39 -5.40 -0.20
C SER A 99 1.99 -4.54 1.00
N TYR A 100 1.42 -3.35 0.78
CA TYR A 100 1.20 -2.36 1.84
C TYR A 100 -0.28 -2.17 2.21
N PHE A 101 -1.18 -2.13 1.23
CA PHE A 101 -2.62 -2.06 1.46
C PHE A 101 -3.22 -3.45 1.65
N GLY A 102 -2.81 -4.40 0.82
CA GLY A 102 -3.30 -5.77 0.86
C GLY A 102 -4.48 -6.03 -0.05
N GLU A 103 -4.99 -7.27 0.02
CA GLU A 103 -6.12 -7.71 -0.78
C GLU A 103 -7.36 -7.92 0.10
N LYS A 104 -8.52 -7.61 -0.49
CA LYS A 104 -9.84 -7.91 0.07
C LYS A 104 -10.06 -9.43 0.07
N GLN A 105 -10.19 -10.01 1.24
CA GLN A 105 -10.57 -11.41 1.47
C GLN A 105 -11.97 -11.45 2.08
N VAL A 106 -12.78 -12.40 1.61
CA VAL A 106 -14.10 -12.68 2.19
C VAL A 106 -13.92 -13.75 3.25
N ILE A 107 -14.34 -13.47 4.48
CA ILE A 107 -14.48 -14.47 5.54
C ILE A 107 -15.97 -14.68 5.75
N THR A 108 -16.38 -15.94 5.72
CA THR A 108 -17.72 -16.35 6.17
C THR A 108 -17.67 -16.53 7.68
N ASP A 109 -18.39 -15.69 8.41
CA ASP A 109 -18.56 -15.79 9.85
C ASP A 109 -19.93 -16.39 10.19
N TYR A 110 -19.97 -17.20 11.24
CA TYR A 110 -21.16 -17.91 11.69
C TYR A 110 -21.59 -17.32 13.03
N ILE A 111 -22.52 -16.37 12.97
CA ILE A 111 -23.02 -15.67 14.15
C ILE A 111 -24.16 -16.48 14.76
N VAL A 112 -23.99 -16.90 16.01
CA VAL A 112 -25.02 -17.55 16.80
C VAL A 112 -26.03 -16.51 17.27
N THR A 113 -27.28 -16.60 16.83
CA THR A 113 -28.34 -15.62 17.12
C THR A 113 -29.29 -16.05 18.24
N GLU A 114 -29.24 -17.30 18.72
CA GLU A 114 -30.13 -17.78 19.79
C GLU A 114 -29.44 -18.66 20.85
N GLY A 115 -29.91 -18.55 22.11
CA GLY A 115 -29.39 -19.30 23.27
C GLY A 115 -29.49 -20.83 23.17
N TYR A 116 -30.20 -21.36 22.16
CA TYR A 116 -30.32 -22.78 21.87
C TYR A 116 -28.98 -23.41 21.47
N VAL A 117 -28.08 -22.64 20.86
CA VAL A 117 -26.81 -23.16 20.31
C VAL A 117 -25.76 -23.41 21.40
N ARG A 118 -25.83 -22.78 22.58
CA ARG A 118 -24.80 -22.96 23.63
C ARG A 118 -24.74 -24.42 24.14
N ASN A 119 -25.88 -25.10 24.18
CA ASN A 119 -25.97 -26.50 24.59
C ASN A 119 -25.53 -27.46 23.47
N GLU A 120 -25.84 -27.14 22.22
CA GLU A 120 -25.41 -27.92 21.05
C GLU A 120 -23.91 -27.76 20.77
N TRP A 121 -23.35 -26.57 20.94
CA TRP A 121 -21.90 -26.32 20.83
C TRP A 121 -21.13 -27.07 21.93
N LYS A 122 -21.65 -27.12 23.16
CA LYS A 122 -21.09 -27.95 24.23
C LYS A 122 -21.17 -29.45 23.91
N LYS A 123 -22.24 -29.94 23.30
CA LYS A 123 -22.37 -31.34 22.87
C LYS A 123 -21.37 -31.68 21.75
N GLN A 124 -21.21 -30.79 20.77
CA GLN A 124 -20.24 -30.96 19.69
C GLN A 124 -18.79 -30.89 20.18
N ALA A 125 -18.46 -29.97 21.08
CA ALA A 125 -17.14 -29.90 21.72
C ALA A 125 -16.85 -31.14 22.60
N SER A 126 -17.89 -31.85 23.06
CA SER A 126 -17.80 -33.12 23.78
C SER A 126 -17.74 -34.36 22.86
N GLY A 127 -17.64 -34.19 21.54
CA GLY A 127 -17.50 -35.29 20.58
C GLY A 127 -18.81 -35.96 20.12
N ILE A 128 -19.97 -35.35 20.39
CA ILE A 128 -21.27 -35.85 19.92
C ILE A 128 -21.64 -35.13 18.62
N HIS A 129 -21.47 -35.82 17.49
CA HIS A 129 -21.60 -35.24 16.14
C HIS A 129 -22.93 -35.56 15.42
N SER A 130 -23.86 -36.27 16.07
CA SER A 130 -25.14 -36.67 15.47
C SER A 130 -26.21 -35.59 15.67
N VAL A 131 -26.10 -34.46 14.98
CA VAL A 131 -27.19 -33.47 14.90
C VAL A 131 -27.71 -33.43 13.46
N PRO A 132 -29.00 -33.69 13.20
CA PRO A 132 -29.56 -33.63 11.86
C PRO A 132 -29.46 -32.19 11.32
N CYS A 133 -28.88 -32.07 10.12
CA CYS A 133 -28.56 -30.83 9.41
C CYS A 133 -29.72 -29.80 9.34
N LYS A 134 -30.98 -30.25 9.45
CA LYS A 134 -32.18 -29.40 9.46
C LYS A 134 -32.40 -28.61 10.77
N GLN A 135 -31.73 -28.94 11.88
CA GLN A 135 -31.87 -28.21 13.16
C GLN A 135 -30.84 -27.07 13.33
N LEU A 136 -29.71 -27.11 12.60
CA LEU A 136 -28.67 -26.06 12.64
C LEU A 136 -29.13 -24.72 12.03
N SER A 137 -30.25 -24.70 11.30
CA SER A 137 -30.77 -23.53 10.58
C SER A 137 -31.60 -22.57 11.45
N LYS A 138 -31.94 -22.96 12.69
CA LYS A 138 -32.62 -22.07 13.64
C LYS A 138 -31.59 -21.55 14.65
N GLY A 139 -30.99 -20.40 14.35
CA GLY A 139 -30.11 -19.69 15.29
C GLY A 139 -28.66 -19.50 14.86
N ILE A 140 -28.29 -19.80 13.61
CA ILE A 140 -26.97 -19.45 13.04
C ILE A 140 -27.20 -18.57 11.82
N ARG A 141 -26.77 -17.31 11.90
CA ARG A 141 -26.72 -16.37 10.78
C ARG A 141 -25.34 -16.45 10.14
N VAL A 142 -25.32 -16.63 8.82
CA VAL A 142 -24.10 -16.64 8.02
C VAL A 142 -23.89 -15.24 7.47
N ASP A 143 -22.82 -14.56 7.91
CA ASP A 143 -22.44 -13.25 7.40
C ASP A 143 -21.13 -13.33 6.65
N ASN A 144 -21.11 -12.78 5.43
CA ASN A 144 -19.87 -12.58 4.69
C ASN A 144 -19.26 -11.24 5.11
N ILE A 145 -18.18 -11.31 5.88
CA ILE A 145 -17.39 -10.13 6.26
C ILE A 145 -16.19 -10.02 5.32
N TYR A 146 -15.83 -8.79 4.96
CA TYR A 146 -14.61 -8.53 4.23
C TYR A 146 -13.51 -8.06 5.16
N ILE A 147 -12.35 -8.71 5.07
CA ILE A 147 -11.13 -8.28 5.72
C ILE A 147 -10.09 -7.91 4.66
N VAL A 148 -9.20 -6.98 4.98
CA VAL A 148 -8.05 -6.66 4.12
C VAL A 148 -6.78 -6.92 4.87
N LYS A 149 -5.89 -7.71 4.25
CA LYS A 149 -4.58 -8.06 4.80
C LYS A 149 -3.48 -7.85 3.75
N PRO A 150 -2.36 -7.22 4.13
CA PRO A 150 -1.13 -7.26 3.33
C PRO A 150 -0.78 -8.69 2.92
N GLN A 151 -0.35 -8.87 1.67
CA GLN A 151 0.06 -10.17 1.18
C GLN A 151 1.54 -10.43 1.37
N SER A 152 1.91 -11.70 1.56
CA SER A 152 3.30 -12.10 1.58
C SER A 152 3.90 -12.02 0.17
N VAL A 153 5.23 -11.89 0.07
CA VAL A 153 5.95 -11.91 -1.22
C VAL A 153 5.61 -13.18 -2.03
N GLN A 154 5.40 -14.31 -1.34
CA GLN A 154 5.04 -15.57 -1.98
C GLN A 154 3.63 -15.54 -2.59
N ASP A 155 2.66 -14.97 -1.87
CA ASP A 155 1.28 -14.87 -2.36
C ASP A 155 1.20 -13.91 -3.56
N ILE A 156 1.92 -12.78 -3.49
CA ILE A 156 2.03 -11.83 -4.61
C ILE A 156 2.69 -12.51 -5.82
N ALA A 157 3.77 -13.27 -5.61
CA ALA A 157 4.47 -13.97 -6.68
C ALA A 157 3.54 -14.97 -7.40
N ARG A 158 2.75 -15.76 -6.65
CA ARG A 158 1.73 -16.65 -7.23
C ARG A 158 0.70 -15.87 -8.03
N LYS A 159 0.22 -14.75 -7.49
CA LYS A 159 -0.84 -13.95 -8.11
C LYS A 159 -0.39 -13.26 -9.40
N LEU A 160 0.84 -12.75 -9.42
CA LEU A 160 1.45 -12.13 -10.60
C LEU A 160 2.09 -13.15 -11.55
N ASN A 161 1.93 -14.45 -11.29
CA ASN A 161 2.53 -15.54 -12.06
C ASN A 161 4.03 -15.34 -12.29
N THR A 162 4.75 -15.01 -11.21
CA THR A 162 6.17 -14.66 -11.23
C THR A 162 6.92 -15.29 -10.05
N ASN A 163 8.21 -15.03 -9.94
CA ASN A 163 9.02 -15.48 -8.80
C ASN A 163 9.20 -14.39 -7.73
N TRP A 164 9.61 -14.82 -6.56
CA TRP A 164 9.72 -14.06 -5.32
C TRP A 164 10.81 -12.99 -5.45
N ASN A 165 11.93 -13.31 -6.10
CA ASN A 165 12.99 -12.35 -6.45
C ASN A 165 12.49 -11.24 -7.38
N ALA A 166 11.59 -11.55 -8.32
CA ALA A 166 11.01 -10.55 -9.21
C ALA A 166 10.06 -9.63 -8.46
N VAL A 167 9.24 -10.15 -7.53
CA VAL A 167 8.40 -9.34 -6.65
C VAL A 167 9.24 -8.39 -5.79
N ASP A 168 10.32 -8.87 -5.17
CA ASP A 168 11.20 -8.01 -4.37
C ASP A 168 11.83 -6.90 -5.21
N LYS A 169 12.23 -7.21 -6.46
CA LYS A 169 12.72 -6.19 -7.41
C LYS A 169 11.65 -5.17 -7.78
N LEU A 170 10.42 -5.60 -8.05
CA LEU A 170 9.30 -4.70 -8.36
C LEU A 170 8.98 -3.79 -7.17
N LYS A 171 8.88 -4.37 -5.97
CA LYS A 171 8.64 -3.64 -4.73
C LYS A 171 9.73 -2.58 -4.49
N LYS A 172 11.00 -2.99 -4.54
CA LYS A 172 12.14 -2.07 -4.37
C LYS A 172 12.15 -0.95 -5.41
N ARG A 173 11.88 -1.28 -6.68
CA ARG A 173 11.82 -0.28 -7.76
C ARG A 173 10.70 0.73 -7.54
N GLY A 174 9.55 0.27 -7.04
CA GLY A 174 8.44 1.14 -6.63
C GLY A 174 8.78 2.05 -5.46
N GLU A 175 9.39 1.50 -4.40
CA GLU A 175 9.84 2.29 -3.25
C GLU A 175 10.91 3.33 -3.62
N ASP A 176 11.87 2.95 -4.47
CA ASP A 176 12.91 3.86 -4.96
C ASP A 176 12.32 4.99 -5.81
N TYR A 177 11.30 4.68 -6.63
CA TYR A 177 10.54 5.70 -7.37
C TYR A 177 9.83 6.67 -6.43
N LEU A 178 9.10 6.16 -5.42
CA LEU A 178 8.42 7.00 -4.45
C LEU A 178 9.41 7.88 -3.66
N ARG A 179 10.58 7.34 -3.31
CA ARG A 179 11.66 8.13 -2.70
C ARG A 179 12.06 9.31 -3.59
N GLY A 180 12.25 9.05 -4.89
CA GLY A 180 12.56 10.09 -5.87
C GLY A 180 11.43 11.12 -6.02
N TYR A 181 10.17 10.65 -6.03
CA TYR A 181 8.99 11.51 -6.13
C TYR A 181 8.92 12.49 -4.96
N PHE A 182 8.98 12.00 -3.72
CA PHE A 182 8.91 12.89 -2.55
C PHE A 182 10.15 13.77 -2.39
N ALA A 183 11.32 13.30 -2.80
CA ALA A 183 12.51 14.15 -2.85
C ALA A 183 12.34 15.31 -3.84
N SER A 184 11.80 15.02 -5.04
CA SER A 184 11.50 16.04 -6.04
C SER A 184 10.45 17.04 -5.54
N LEU A 185 9.39 16.54 -4.89
CA LEU A 185 8.32 17.38 -4.34
C LEU A 185 8.89 18.37 -3.31
N LYS A 186 9.73 17.89 -2.37
CA LYS A 186 10.42 18.75 -1.40
C LYS A 186 11.29 19.80 -2.07
N VAL A 187 12.04 19.44 -3.11
CA VAL A 187 12.92 20.39 -3.82
C VAL A 187 12.12 21.44 -4.60
N GLN A 188 11.02 21.05 -5.23
CA GLN A 188 10.26 21.93 -6.13
C GLN A 188 9.31 22.87 -5.37
N SER A 189 8.65 22.39 -4.32
CA SER A 189 7.60 23.14 -3.61
C SER A 189 7.89 23.37 -2.13
N GLY A 190 8.99 22.84 -1.60
CA GLY A 190 9.27 22.87 -0.16
C GLY A 190 8.32 21.98 0.66
N PHE A 191 7.50 21.15 0.00
CA PHE A 191 6.51 20.34 0.68
C PHE A 191 7.14 19.14 1.39
N GLU A 192 6.68 18.88 2.61
CA GLU A 192 7.05 17.70 3.41
C GLU A 192 5.80 17.08 4.05
N LEU A 193 5.77 15.75 4.10
CA LEU A 193 4.70 15.00 4.75
C LEU A 193 4.68 15.29 6.25
N GLU A 194 3.49 15.58 6.81
CA GLU A 194 3.33 15.96 8.21
C GLU A 194 3.67 14.81 9.16
N MET A 195 3.37 13.57 8.76
CA MET A 195 3.69 12.34 9.50
C MET A 195 5.19 12.17 9.85
N VAL A 196 6.06 13.02 9.30
CA VAL A 196 7.50 13.05 9.50
C VAL A 196 7.94 14.18 10.43
N LYS A 197 7.13 15.25 10.58
CA LYS A 197 7.44 16.38 11.46
C LYS A 197 7.47 15.97 12.94
N ASP A 198 6.66 14.97 13.30
CA ASP A 198 6.60 14.40 14.66
C ASP A 198 7.83 13.56 15.05
N ARG A 199 8.87 13.48 14.20
CA ARG A 199 10.11 12.72 14.47
C ARG A 199 11.30 13.56 14.92
N ILE A 200 11.14 14.87 15.03
CA ILE A 200 12.17 15.73 15.62
C ILE A 200 12.16 15.46 17.14
N ILE A 201 13.07 14.60 17.58
CA ILE A 201 13.49 14.44 18.98
C ILE A 201 14.76 15.27 19.17
#